data_AF-A0A2N5TG84-F1
#
_entry.id   AF-A0A2N5TG84-F1
#
_cell.length_a   1.000
_cell.length_b   1.000
_cell.length_c   1.000
_cell.angle_alpha   90.00
_cell.angle_beta   90.00
_cell.angle_gamma   90.00
#
_symmetry.space_group_name_H-M   'P 1'
#
loop_
_entity.id
_entity.type
_entity.pdbx_description
1 polymer ?
#
loop_
_entity_poly.entity_id
_entity_poly.type
_entity_poly.pdbx_seq_one_letter_code
_entity_poly.pdbx_strand_id
1 'polypeptide(L)'
;MPSPPTAAAPYWGLKGTRLNQAVASLAGLGFFLFGYDQGVMGGLLTLPTFVETFPEMDTISKHITAEQKSKNSTIQGVAIALYEIGCMIGALSCTSLGERLGRRKIIFLGALVMIGGSIIQAASFGLAQFIVGRIVTGFGNGFITATVPVWQSECSPAHQRGKLVMLEGCLITAGIMISYWVDLAFYFTNESSVSWRMPIALQIVFAVIIMSTVLTLPESPRWLVKKGQIQHAREFLRALMEWMKTIPPLRSY
;
A
#
# COMPACT_ATOMS: atom_id res chain seq x y z
N MET A 1 3.07 49.97 2.00
CA MET A 1 3.09 48.85 1.03
C MET A 1 2.10 47.81 1.49
N PRO A 2 1.13 47.38 0.66
CA PRO A 2 0.27 46.27 1.00
C PRO A 2 1.12 44.99 1.07
N SER A 3 0.92 44.19 2.10
CA SER A 3 1.54 42.88 2.27
C SER A 3 1.27 42.00 1.05
N PRO A 4 2.25 41.21 0.56
CA PRO A 4 2.01 40.28 -0.54
C PRO A 4 0.89 39.30 -0.16
N PRO A 5 0.05 38.87 -1.12
CA PRO A 5 -1.05 37.96 -0.87
C PRO A 5 -0.52 36.71 -0.19
N THR A 6 -1.15 36.33 0.92
CA THR A 6 -0.88 35.10 1.67
C THR A 6 -1.08 33.91 0.74
N ALA A 7 0.03 33.43 0.15
CA ALA A 7 0.04 32.18 -0.59
C ALA A 7 -0.59 31.10 0.29
N ALA A 8 -1.59 30.38 -0.26
CA ALA A 8 -2.28 29.30 0.45
C ALA A 8 -1.24 28.41 1.13
N ALA A 9 -1.39 28.19 2.43
CA ALA A 9 -0.36 27.55 3.23
C ALA A 9 -0.06 26.15 2.65
N PRO A 10 1.19 25.88 2.22
CA PRO A 10 1.51 24.58 1.62
C PRO A 10 1.29 23.45 2.63
N TYR A 11 0.90 22.26 2.13
CA TYR A 11 0.75 21.03 2.92
C TYR A 11 -0.31 21.12 4.03
N TRP A 12 -1.50 21.62 3.72
CA TRP A 12 -2.60 21.84 4.68
C TRP A 12 -2.23 22.78 5.84
N GLY A 13 -1.22 23.63 5.64
CA GLY A 13 -0.67 24.48 6.71
C GLY A 13 0.10 23.71 7.79
N LEU A 14 0.39 22.42 7.57
CA LEU A 14 1.19 21.61 8.49
C LEU A 14 2.68 21.94 8.34
N LYS A 15 3.35 22.10 9.48
CA LYS A 15 4.78 22.40 9.54
C LYS A 15 5.47 21.55 10.61
N GLY A 16 6.78 21.38 10.47
CA GLY A 16 7.63 20.67 11.41
C GLY A 16 7.18 19.24 11.73
N THR A 17 7.01 18.91 13.01
CA THR A 17 6.66 17.55 13.48
C THR A 17 5.37 17.01 12.87
N ARG A 18 4.34 17.87 12.72
CA ARG A 18 3.02 17.45 12.23
C ARG A 18 3.05 17.05 10.77
N LEU A 19 3.88 17.72 9.95
CA LEU A 19 4.10 17.36 8.55
C LEU A 19 4.80 16.00 8.45
N ASN A 20 5.83 15.78 9.28
CA ASN A 20 6.54 14.51 9.32
C ASN A 20 5.63 13.35 9.78
N GLN A 21 4.78 13.59 10.77
CA GLN A 21 3.77 12.63 11.21
C GLN A 21 2.75 12.33 10.10
N ALA A 22 2.28 13.32 9.35
CA ALA A 22 1.35 13.09 8.25
C ALA A 22 1.97 12.22 7.13
N VAL A 23 3.24 12.46 6.78
CA VAL A 23 3.99 11.62 5.84
C VAL A 23 4.17 10.20 6.37
N ALA A 24 4.56 10.06 7.63
CA ALA A 24 4.73 8.76 8.29
C ALA A 24 3.41 7.98 8.43
N SER A 25 2.29 8.66 8.71
CA SER A 25 0.97 8.03 8.78
C SER A 25 0.52 7.53 7.41
N LEU A 26 0.76 8.30 6.34
CA LEU A 26 0.44 7.83 4.99
C LEU A 26 1.34 6.67 4.58
N ALA A 27 2.64 6.76 4.87
CA ALA A 27 3.58 5.68 4.62
C ALA A 27 3.16 4.40 5.34
N GLY A 28 2.82 4.54 6.63
CA GLY A 28 2.27 3.48 7.45
C GLY A 28 0.98 2.88 6.90
N LEU A 29 0.06 3.70 6.38
CA LEU A 29 -1.17 3.22 5.74
C LEU A 29 -0.88 2.38 4.48
N GLY A 30 0.14 2.73 3.70
CA GLY A 30 0.60 1.93 2.56
C GLY A 30 1.07 0.53 2.98
N PHE A 31 1.84 0.45 4.07
CA PHE A 31 2.31 -0.83 4.63
C PHE A 31 1.22 -1.62 5.35
N PHE A 32 0.26 -0.92 5.96
CA PHE A 32 -0.94 -1.53 6.49
C PHE A 32 -1.78 -2.18 5.39
N LEU A 33 -2.02 -1.48 4.28
CA LEU A 33 -2.70 -2.02 3.09
C LEU A 33 -1.93 -3.23 2.53
N PHE A 34 -0.61 -3.14 2.42
CA PHE A 34 0.21 -4.29 2.02
C PHE A 34 -0.01 -5.51 2.92
N GLY A 35 0.00 -5.32 4.25
CA GLY A 35 -0.29 -6.39 5.21
C GLY A 35 -1.70 -6.95 5.07
N TYR A 36 -2.69 -6.09 4.86
CA TYR A 36 -4.07 -6.50 4.63
C TYR A 36 -4.18 -7.44 3.42
N ASP A 37 -3.61 -7.06 2.27
CA ASP A 37 -3.62 -7.85 1.02
C ASP A 37 -2.92 -9.20 1.15
N GLN A 38 -1.91 -9.29 2.03
CA GLN A 38 -1.24 -10.56 2.35
C GLN A 38 -2.12 -11.49 3.18
N GLY A 39 -2.79 -10.94 4.20
CA GLY A 39 -3.59 -11.74 5.13
C GLY A 39 -4.95 -12.15 4.56
N VAL A 40 -5.60 -11.31 3.76
CA VAL A 40 -7.00 -11.52 3.32
C VAL A 40 -7.18 -12.84 2.56
N MET A 41 -6.18 -13.32 1.82
CA MET A 41 -6.33 -14.60 1.12
C MET A 41 -6.34 -15.79 2.08
N GLY A 42 -5.76 -15.67 3.27
CA GLY A 42 -5.65 -16.78 4.23
C GLY A 42 -7.00 -17.35 4.65
N GLY A 43 -7.97 -16.49 4.99
CA GLY A 43 -9.31 -16.94 5.38
C GLY A 43 -10.18 -17.35 4.20
N LEU A 44 -10.11 -16.59 3.10
CA LEU A 44 -11.00 -16.75 1.94
C LEU A 44 -10.88 -18.09 1.23
N LEU A 45 -9.68 -18.65 1.17
CA LEU A 45 -9.39 -19.92 0.48
C LEU A 45 -10.14 -21.12 1.06
N THR A 46 -10.64 -21.00 2.29
CA THR A 46 -11.36 -22.05 3.02
C THR A 46 -12.88 -21.85 3.02
N LEU A 47 -13.39 -20.77 2.40
CA LEU A 47 -14.82 -20.50 2.35
C LEU A 47 -15.52 -21.38 1.30
N PRO A 48 -16.65 -22.02 1.63
CA PRO A 48 -17.43 -22.82 0.68
C PRO A 48 -17.82 -22.03 -0.58
N THR A 49 -18.32 -20.81 -0.43
CA THR A 49 -18.70 -19.93 -1.54
C THR A 49 -17.53 -19.51 -2.44
N PHE A 50 -16.32 -19.43 -1.90
CA PHE A 50 -15.12 -19.13 -2.69
C PHE A 50 -14.74 -20.34 -3.54
N VAL A 51 -14.75 -21.52 -2.95
CA VAL A 51 -14.47 -22.80 -3.60
C VAL A 51 -15.52 -23.14 -4.66
N GLU A 52 -16.80 -22.85 -4.41
CA GLU A 52 -17.86 -22.99 -5.41
C GLU A 52 -17.63 -22.09 -6.63
N THR A 53 -17.09 -20.89 -6.42
CA THR A 53 -16.75 -19.97 -7.52
C THR A 53 -15.47 -20.41 -8.24
N PHE A 54 -14.51 -20.98 -7.50
CA PHE A 54 -13.21 -21.41 -8.02
C PHE A 54 -12.93 -22.88 -7.69
N PRO A 55 -13.62 -23.85 -8.33
CA PRO A 55 -13.49 -25.27 -8.01
C PRO A 55 -12.08 -25.82 -8.28
N GLU A 56 -11.32 -25.17 -9.16
CA GLU A 56 -9.92 -25.48 -9.45
C GLU A 56 -8.98 -25.25 -8.25
N MET A 57 -9.41 -24.48 -7.26
CA MET A 57 -8.67 -24.22 -6.02
C MET A 57 -9.26 -24.96 -4.81
N ASP A 58 -10.19 -25.91 -5.03
CA ASP A 58 -10.81 -26.67 -3.95
C ASP A 58 -9.81 -27.61 -3.26
N THR A 59 -9.52 -27.35 -1.99
CA THR A 59 -8.68 -28.23 -1.15
C THR A 59 -9.41 -28.74 0.10
N ILE A 60 -10.67 -28.34 0.29
CA ILE A 60 -11.43 -28.57 1.54
C ILE A 60 -12.56 -29.58 1.35
N SER A 61 -13.08 -29.74 0.14
CA SER A 61 -14.20 -30.63 -0.12
C SER A 61 -13.86 -32.09 0.17
N LYS A 62 -14.81 -32.81 0.78
CA LYS A 62 -14.63 -34.23 1.12
C LYS A 62 -14.80 -35.18 -0.07
N HIS A 63 -15.33 -34.69 -1.19
CA HIS A 63 -15.67 -35.49 -2.36
C HIS A 63 -14.56 -35.52 -3.43
N ILE A 64 -13.44 -34.82 -3.23
CA ILE A 64 -12.30 -34.82 -4.16
C ILE A 64 -11.31 -35.94 -3.81
N THR A 65 -10.71 -36.55 -4.83
CA THR A 65 -9.66 -37.57 -4.65
C THR A 65 -8.38 -36.94 -4.11
N ALA A 66 -7.51 -37.75 -3.49
CA ALA A 66 -6.22 -37.28 -2.97
C ALA A 66 -5.33 -36.68 -4.07
N GLU A 67 -5.38 -37.25 -5.28
CA GLU A 67 -4.66 -36.74 -6.45
C GLU A 67 -5.20 -35.37 -6.90
N GLN A 68 -6.53 -35.22 -6.96
CA GLN A 68 -7.15 -33.95 -7.32
C GLN A 68 -6.85 -32.86 -6.29
N LYS A 69 -6.87 -33.19 -5.00
CA LYS A 69 -6.52 -32.26 -3.92
C LYS A 69 -5.08 -31.73 -4.06
N SER A 70 -4.13 -32.60 -4.40
CA SER A 70 -2.73 -32.22 -4.65
C SER A 70 -2.60 -31.24 -5.82
N LYS A 71 -3.29 -31.53 -6.93
CA LYS A 71 -3.33 -30.66 -8.11
C LYS A 71 -3.96 -29.30 -7.79
N ASN A 72 -5.11 -29.28 -7.13
CA ASN A 72 -5.80 -28.04 -6.73
C ASN A 72 -4.96 -27.19 -5.77
N SER A 73 -4.30 -27.82 -4.79
CA SER A 73 -3.38 -27.12 -3.87
C SER A 73 -2.22 -26.45 -4.61
N THR A 74 -1.74 -27.06 -5.69
CA THR A 74 -0.67 -26.49 -6.54
C THR A 74 -1.20 -25.27 -7.31
N ILE A 75 -2.39 -25.39 -7.92
CA ILE A 75 -3.04 -24.28 -8.62
C ILE A 75 -3.32 -23.11 -7.67
N GLN A 76 -3.85 -23.40 -6.48
CA GLN A 76 -4.09 -22.43 -5.43
C GLN A 76 -2.79 -21.71 -5.02
N GLY A 77 -1.71 -22.46 -4.79
CA GLY A 77 -0.40 -21.88 -4.47
C GLY A 77 0.13 -20.96 -5.57
N VAL A 78 0.00 -21.37 -6.84
CA VAL A 78 0.39 -20.55 -7.99
C VAL A 78 -0.45 -19.28 -8.08
N ALA A 79 -1.77 -19.37 -7.92
CA ALA A 79 -2.67 -18.22 -7.97
C ALA A 79 -2.36 -17.19 -6.88
N ILE A 80 -2.01 -17.65 -5.67
CA ILE A 80 -1.60 -16.78 -4.57
C ILE A 80 -0.24 -16.14 -4.87
N ALA A 81 0.75 -16.94 -5.31
CA ALA A 81 2.12 -16.50 -5.57
C ALA A 81 2.26 -15.53 -6.76
N LEU A 82 1.37 -15.58 -7.74
CA LEU A 82 1.40 -14.66 -8.90
C LEU A 82 1.22 -13.18 -8.50
N TYR A 83 0.63 -12.91 -7.33
CA TYR A 83 0.62 -11.57 -6.74
C TYR A 83 2.04 -11.06 -6.43
N GLU A 84 2.91 -11.92 -5.90
CA GLU A 84 4.30 -11.55 -5.58
C GLU A 84 5.12 -11.32 -6.85
N ILE A 85 4.86 -12.11 -7.91
CA ILE A 85 5.47 -11.87 -9.21
C ILE A 85 5.06 -10.50 -9.75
N GLY A 86 3.77 -10.14 -9.62
CA GLY A 86 3.29 -8.78 -9.90
C GLY A 86 4.04 -7.72 -9.09
N CYS A 87 4.16 -7.91 -7.78
CA CYS A 87 4.89 -7.01 -6.88
C CYS A 87 6.35 -6.83 -7.31
N MET A 88 7.05 -7.91 -7.64
CA MET A 88 8.43 -7.88 -8.11
C MET A 88 8.57 -7.05 -9.39
N ILE A 89 7.70 -7.26 -10.37
CA ILE A 89 7.74 -6.52 -11.64
C ILE A 89 7.46 -5.02 -11.40
N GLY A 90 6.48 -4.70 -10.56
CA GLY A 90 6.16 -3.32 -10.17
C GLY A 90 7.33 -2.63 -9.45
N ALA A 91 7.95 -3.31 -8.48
CA ALA A 91 9.08 -2.79 -7.73
C ALA A 91 10.31 -2.55 -8.64
N LEU A 92 10.64 -3.48 -9.53
CA LEU A 92 11.74 -3.31 -10.49
C LEU A 92 11.49 -2.12 -11.43
N SER A 93 10.25 -1.93 -11.86
CA SER A 93 9.85 -0.82 -12.72
C SER A 93 10.01 0.56 -12.04
N CYS A 94 9.97 0.62 -10.70
CA CYS A 94 10.19 1.87 -9.94
C CYS A 94 11.60 2.43 -10.08
N THR A 95 12.60 1.61 -10.38
CA THR A 95 13.99 2.07 -10.52
C THR A 95 14.13 3.14 -11.62
N SER A 96 13.45 2.95 -12.75
CA SER A 96 13.42 3.90 -13.86
C SER A 96 12.30 4.93 -13.72
N LEU A 97 11.09 4.48 -13.38
CA LEU A 97 9.91 5.36 -13.32
C LEU A 97 9.98 6.33 -12.14
N GLY A 98 10.50 5.91 -10.99
CA GLY A 98 10.61 6.74 -9.79
C GLY A 98 11.53 7.95 -9.98
N GLU A 99 12.60 7.80 -10.75
CA GLU A 99 13.50 8.92 -11.09
C GLU A 99 12.87 9.89 -12.09
N ARG A 100 12.00 9.41 -12.97
CA ARG A 100 11.29 10.25 -13.96
C ARG A 100 10.11 11.00 -13.36
N LEU A 101 9.23 10.31 -12.63
CA LEU A 101 7.93 10.81 -12.18
C LEU A 101 7.94 11.40 -10.77
N GLY A 102 8.91 11.05 -9.93
CA GLY A 102 8.93 11.40 -8.51
C GLY A 102 8.25 10.35 -7.64
N ARG A 103 8.29 10.50 -6.32
CA ARG A 103 7.83 9.47 -5.39
C ARG A 103 6.30 9.49 -5.26
N ARG A 104 5.71 10.67 -5.06
CA ARG A 104 4.25 10.81 -4.87
C ARG A 104 3.43 10.30 -6.04
N LYS A 105 3.88 10.57 -7.28
CA LYS A 105 3.18 10.14 -8.49
C LYS A 105 3.22 8.63 -8.69
N ILE A 106 4.31 7.97 -8.30
CA ILE A 106 4.42 6.51 -8.35
C ILE A 106 3.49 5.87 -7.33
N ILE A 107 3.46 6.40 -6.10
CA ILE A 107 2.53 5.91 -5.06
C ILE A 107 1.07 6.09 -5.52
N PHE A 108 0.74 7.24 -6.13
CA PHE A 108 -0.59 7.48 -6.71
C PHE A 108 -0.94 6.48 -7.81
N LEU A 109 -0.02 6.25 -8.76
CA LEU A 109 -0.23 5.29 -9.83
C LEU A 109 -0.35 3.85 -9.29
N GLY A 110 0.44 3.51 -8.27
CA GLY A 110 0.35 2.23 -7.56
C GLY A 110 -1.02 2.01 -6.96
N ALA A 111 -1.52 2.99 -6.21
CA ALA A 111 -2.86 2.95 -5.63
C ALA A 111 -3.96 2.81 -6.70
N LEU A 112 -3.84 3.56 -7.81
CA LEU A 112 -4.79 3.47 -8.93
C LEU A 112 -4.82 2.07 -9.57
N VAL A 113 -3.65 1.49 -9.81
CA VAL A 113 -3.53 0.14 -10.38
C VAL A 113 -4.06 -0.91 -9.40
N MET A 114 -3.77 -0.76 -8.10
CA MET A 114 -4.34 -1.62 -7.06
C MET A 114 -5.85 -1.58 -7.03
N ILE A 115 -6.47 -0.40 -7.13
CA ILE A 115 -7.94 -0.27 -7.20
C ILE A 115 -8.49 -1.07 -8.38
N GLY A 116 -7.90 -0.89 -9.58
CA GLY A 116 -8.31 -1.64 -10.77
C GLY A 116 -8.18 -3.15 -10.60
N GLY A 117 -7.05 -3.63 -10.08
CA GLY A 117 -6.84 -5.05 -9.82
C GLY A 117 -7.77 -5.62 -8.76
N SER A 118 -8.06 -4.85 -7.70
CA SER A 118 -8.99 -5.23 -6.63
C SER A 118 -10.42 -5.36 -7.15
N ILE A 119 -10.85 -4.46 -8.03
CA ILE A 119 -12.16 -4.53 -8.71
C ILE A 119 -12.24 -5.79 -9.57
N ILE A 120 -11.18 -6.11 -10.33
CA ILE A 120 -11.13 -7.33 -11.16
C ILE A 120 -11.24 -8.59 -10.29
N GLN A 121 -10.55 -8.62 -9.14
CA GLN A 121 -10.63 -9.74 -8.19
C GLN A 121 -12.02 -9.87 -7.58
N ALA A 122 -12.59 -8.78 -7.04
CA ALA A 122 -13.91 -8.80 -6.41
C ALA A 122 -15.06 -9.08 -7.41
N ALA A 123 -14.87 -8.73 -8.68
CA ALA A 123 -15.83 -9.01 -9.75
C ALA A 123 -15.54 -10.31 -10.52
N SER A 124 -14.66 -11.17 -10.01
CA SER A 124 -14.26 -12.39 -10.74
C SER A 124 -15.29 -13.50 -10.65
N PHE A 125 -15.51 -14.18 -11.79
CA PHE A 125 -16.38 -15.35 -11.90
C PHE A 125 -15.63 -16.61 -12.37
N GLY A 126 -14.31 -16.51 -12.56
CA GLY A 126 -13.47 -17.61 -12.98
C GLY A 126 -12.01 -17.38 -12.60
N LEU A 127 -11.26 -18.49 -12.49
CA LEU A 127 -9.90 -18.47 -11.95
C LEU A 127 -8.96 -17.56 -12.75
N ALA A 128 -9.01 -17.61 -14.09
CA ALA A 128 -8.14 -16.80 -14.94
C ALA A 128 -8.32 -15.30 -14.68
N GLN A 129 -9.56 -14.82 -14.54
CA GLN A 129 -9.86 -13.42 -14.22
C GLN A 129 -9.33 -13.06 -12.83
N PHE A 130 -9.50 -13.95 -11.86
CA PHE A 130 -8.98 -13.76 -10.50
C PHE A 130 -7.45 -13.64 -10.49
N ILE A 131 -6.75 -14.52 -11.22
CA ILE A 131 -5.29 -14.50 -11.38
C ILE A 131 -4.82 -13.19 -12.03
N VAL A 132 -5.48 -12.74 -13.09
CA VAL A 132 -5.18 -11.44 -13.71
C VAL A 132 -5.32 -10.31 -12.69
N GLY A 133 -6.40 -10.33 -11.90
CA GLY A 133 -6.61 -9.38 -10.81
C GLY A 133 -5.49 -9.41 -9.76
N ARG A 134 -5.00 -10.61 -9.38
CA ARG A 134 -3.86 -10.78 -8.46
C ARG A 134 -2.58 -10.16 -9.01
N ILE A 135 -2.25 -10.42 -10.27
CA ILE A 135 -1.04 -9.87 -10.93
C ILE A 135 -1.11 -8.34 -11.01
N VAL A 136 -2.25 -7.79 -11.44
CA VAL A 136 -2.45 -6.35 -11.57
C VAL A 136 -2.37 -5.66 -10.21
N THR A 137 -3.04 -6.20 -9.19
CA THR A 137 -2.99 -5.66 -7.82
C THR A 137 -1.57 -5.72 -7.27
N GLY A 138 -0.88 -6.85 -7.47
CA GLY A 138 0.52 -7.01 -7.10
C GLY A 138 1.42 -5.97 -7.76
N PHE A 139 1.25 -5.71 -9.06
CA PHE A 139 2.02 -4.67 -9.75
C PHE A 139 1.84 -3.28 -9.13
N GLY A 140 0.60 -2.91 -8.81
CA GLY A 140 0.32 -1.65 -8.11
C GLY A 140 0.92 -1.61 -6.70
N ASN A 141 0.83 -2.70 -5.96
CA ASN A 141 1.43 -2.80 -4.63
C ASN A 141 2.97 -2.76 -4.67
N GLY A 142 3.59 -3.31 -5.71
CA GLY A 142 5.02 -3.20 -5.96
C GLY A 142 5.49 -1.74 -6.10
N PHE A 143 4.66 -0.87 -6.69
CA PHE A 143 4.95 0.57 -6.74
C PHE A 143 4.95 1.22 -5.35
N ILE A 144 3.98 0.86 -4.50
CA ILE A 144 3.85 1.41 -3.15
C ILE A 144 5.00 0.92 -2.28
N THR A 145 5.21 -0.40 -2.18
CA THR A 145 6.20 -1.01 -1.28
C THR A 145 7.64 -0.63 -1.61
N ALA A 146 7.97 -0.42 -2.90
CA ALA A 146 9.30 0.05 -3.30
C ALA A 146 9.53 1.55 -3.06
N THR A 147 8.47 2.36 -3.15
CA THR A 147 8.59 3.83 -3.17
C THR A 147 8.35 4.48 -1.80
N VAL A 148 7.44 3.92 -0.99
CA VAL A 148 7.03 4.51 0.29
C VAL A 148 8.19 4.62 1.29
N PRO A 149 9.00 3.57 1.57
CA PRO A 149 10.13 3.69 2.51
C PRO A 149 11.15 4.72 2.05
N VAL A 150 11.41 4.77 0.75
CA VAL A 150 12.33 5.74 0.14
C VAL A 150 11.80 7.14 0.39
N TRP A 151 10.55 7.41 0.02
CA TRP A 151 9.92 8.70 0.21
C TRP A 151 9.90 9.13 1.68
N GLN A 152 9.51 8.22 2.59
CA GLN A 152 9.53 8.46 4.03
C GLN A 152 10.94 8.81 4.51
N SER A 153 11.96 8.03 4.14
CA SER A 153 13.34 8.26 4.56
C SER A 153 13.91 9.59 4.05
N GLU A 154 13.50 10.02 2.86
CA GLU A 154 13.91 11.28 2.23
C GLU A 154 13.20 12.48 2.86
N CYS A 155 11.97 12.30 3.34
CA CYS A 155 11.21 13.32 4.05
C CYS A 155 11.50 13.36 5.56
N SER A 156 12.14 12.33 6.12
CA SER A 156 12.36 12.20 7.56
C SER A 156 13.78 12.62 7.99
N PRO A 157 13.93 13.20 9.20
CA PRO A 157 15.22 13.51 9.79
C PRO A 157 15.98 12.22 10.12
N ALA A 158 17.31 12.26 9.98
CA ALA A 158 18.16 11.07 10.05
C ALA A 158 17.98 10.23 11.34
N HIS A 159 17.80 10.88 12.50
CA HIS A 159 17.67 10.16 13.78
C HIS A 159 16.36 9.37 13.94
N GLN A 160 15.29 9.72 13.21
CA GLN A 160 13.98 9.05 13.35
C GLN A 160 13.72 7.98 12.29
N ARG A 161 14.54 7.91 11.24
CA ARG A 161 14.32 7.01 10.09
C ARG A 161 14.13 5.56 10.50
N GLY A 162 15.01 5.05 11.38
CA GLY A 162 14.92 3.67 11.86
C GLY A 162 13.62 3.37 12.59
N LYS A 163 13.16 4.30 13.45
CA LYS A 163 11.88 4.15 14.18
C LYS A 163 10.70 4.08 13.23
N LEU A 164 10.69 4.90 12.18
CA LEU A 164 9.59 4.94 11.21
C LEU A 164 9.54 3.67 10.35
N VAL A 165 10.70 3.14 9.94
CA VAL A 165 10.76 1.85 9.22
C VAL A 165 10.29 0.69 10.10
N MET A 166 10.63 0.69 11.39
CA MET A 166 10.10 -0.31 12.33
C MET A 166 8.57 -0.20 12.49
N LEU A 167 8.04 1.03 12.52
CA LEU A 167 6.60 1.24 12.56
C LEU A 167 5.89 0.71 11.31
N GLU A 168 6.47 0.90 10.12
CA GLU A 168 5.97 0.30 8.87
C GLU A 168 5.88 -1.23 9.00
N GLY A 169 6.92 -1.90 9.50
CA GLY A 169 6.90 -3.33 9.76
C GLY A 169 5.81 -3.77 10.75
N CYS A 170 5.62 -3.04 11.84
CA CYS A 170 4.52 -3.29 12.78
C CYS A 170 3.13 -3.15 12.11
N LEU A 171 2.98 -2.19 11.20
CA LEU A 171 1.73 -1.94 10.50
C LEU A 171 1.42 -3.02 9.46
N ILE A 172 2.42 -3.66 8.85
CA ILE A 172 2.22 -4.87 8.03
C ILE A 172 1.54 -5.96 8.87
N THR A 173 2.11 -6.28 10.04
CA THR A 173 1.56 -7.30 10.93
C THR A 173 0.17 -6.93 11.43
N ALA A 174 -0.07 -5.64 11.74
CA ALA A 174 -1.39 -5.16 12.11
C ALA A 174 -2.41 -5.28 10.96
N GLY A 175 -1.98 -5.03 9.71
CA GLY A 175 -2.78 -5.23 8.51
C GLY A 175 -3.21 -6.68 8.32
N ILE A 176 -2.27 -7.62 8.47
CA ILE A 176 -2.54 -9.08 8.43
C ILE A 176 -3.52 -9.46 9.54
N MET A 177 -3.33 -8.94 10.75
CA MET A 177 -4.22 -9.22 11.87
C MET A 177 -5.65 -8.71 11.58
N ILE A 178 -5.78 -7.48 11.06
CA ILE A 178 -7.10 -6.91 10.75
C ILE A 178 -7.79 -7.66 9.62
N SER A 179 -7.07 -8.12 8.58
CA SER A 179 -7.70 -8.90 7.51
C SER A 179 -8.28 -10.21 8.03
N TYR A 180 -7.61 -10.91 8.96
CA TYR A 180 -8.20 -12.10 9.59
C TYR A 180 -9.46 -11.80 10.41
N TRP A 181 -9.53 -10.66 11.10
CA TRP A 181 -10.76 -10.25 11.79
C TRP A 181 -11.89 -9.93 10.80
N VAL A 182 -11.57 -9.31 9.67
CA VAL A 182 -12.53 -9.04 8.60
C VAL A 182 -13.03 -10.34 7.98
N ASP A 183 -12.13 -11.26 7.65
CA ASP A 183 -12.49 -12.58 7.12
C ASP A 183 -13.40 -13.34 8.10
N LEU A 184 -13.11 -13.29 9.41
CA LEU A 184 -13.97 -13.88 10.45
C LEU A 184 -15.34 -13.20 10.53
N ALA A 185 -15.41 -11.87 10.39
CA ALA A 185 -16.68 -11.16 10.41
C ALA A 185 -17.58 -11.58 9.23
N PHE A 186 -16.98 -11.78 8.05
CA PHE A 186 -17.71 -12.23 6.85
C PHE A 186 -17.90 -13.75 6.77
N TYR A 187 -17.16 -14.53 7.56
CA TYR A 187 -17.32 -15.99 7.67
C TYR A 187 -18.72 -16.41 8.10
N PHE A 188 -19.43 -15.60 8.88
CA PHE A 188 -20.82 -15.93 9.26
C PHE A 188 -21.84 -15.66 8.15
N THR A 189 -21.44 -15.02 7.05
CA THR A 189 -22.30 -14.69 5.89
C THR A 189 -22.12 -15.73 4.77
N ASN A 190 -22.18 -17.01 5.13
CA ASN A 190 -21.81 -18.13 4.24
C ASN A 190 -22.75 -18.36 3.04
N GLU A 191 -23.90 -17.70 2.98
CA GLU A 191 -24.90 -17.96 1.93
C GLU A 191 -24.71 -17.09 0.67
N SER A 192 -23.81 -16.10 0.72
CA SER A 192 -23.63 -15.16 -0.39
C SER A 192 -22.17 -14.97 -0.76
N SER A 193 -21.92 -14.72 -2.06
CA SER A 193 -20.58 -14.37 -2.59
C SER A 193 -19.99 -13.10 -1.96
N VAL A 194 -20.82 -12.33 -1.24
CA VAL A 194 -20.42 -11.21 -0.38
C VAL A 194 -19.33 -11.64 0.62
N SER A 195 -19.35 -12.88 1.11
CA SER A 195 -18.40 -13.42 2.11
C SER A 195 -16.94 -13.24 1.71
N TRP A 196 -16.62 -13.38 0.42
CA TRP A 196 -15.24 -13.27 -0.08
C TRP A 196 -15.01 -12.05 -0.95
N ARG A 197 -16.06 -11.53 -1.61
CA ARG A 197 -15.95 -10.33 -2.44
C ARG A 197 -15.76 -9.07 -1.60
N MET A 198 -16.43 -8.96 -0.45
CA MET A 198 -16.34 -7.77 0.40
C MET A 198 -14.98 -7.61 1.08
N PRO A 199 -14.37 -8.66 1.67
CA PRO A 199 -13.00 -8.55 2.21
C PRO A 199 -11.99 -8.10 1.15
N ILE A 200 -12.08 -8.61 -0.08
CA ILE A 200 -11.22 -8.15 -1.19
C ILE A 200 -11.54 -6.70 -1.57
N ALA A 201 -12.81 -6.33 -1.69
CA ALA A 201 -13.20 -4.98 -2.07
C ALA A 201 -12.83 -3.94 -1.00
N LEU A 202 -12.76 -4.31 0.28
CA LEU A 202 -12.42 -3.41 1.39
C LEU A 202 -11.04 -2.77 1.22
N GLN A 203 -10.08 -3.47 0.59
CA GLN A 203 -8.74 -2.94 0.36
C GLN A 203 -8.74 -1.68 -0.55
N ILE A 204 -9.77 -1.53 -1.40
CA ILE A 204 -9.98 -0.33 -2.22
C ILE A 204 -10.14 0.91 -1.35
N VAL A 205 -10.76 0.80 -0.17
CA VAL A 205 -10.96 1.94 0.73
C VAL A 205 -9.61 2.52 1.17
N PHE A 206 -8.67 1.67 1.59
CA PHE A 206 -7.33 2.11 1.97
C PHE A 206 -6.58 2.70 0.76
N ALA A 207 -6.68 2.07 -0.42
CA ALA A 207 -6.05 2.57 -1.63
C ALA A 207 -6.60 3.94 -2.05
N VAL A 208 -7.91 4.19 -1.93
CA VAL A 208 -8.54 5.48 -2.22
C VAL A 208 -8.07 6.56 -1.25
N ILE A 209 -7.96 6.23 0.05
CA ILE A 209 -7.41 7.17 1.05
C ILE A 209 -5.98 7.55 0.67
N ILE A 210 -5.13 6.57 0.32
CA ILE A 210 -3.76 6.83 -0.12
C ILE A 210 -3.74 7.72 -1.37
N MET A 211 -4.54 7.37 -2.38
CA MET A 211 -4.62 8.09 -3.65
C MET A 211 -5.05 9.56 -3.46
N SER A 212 -6.02 9.82 -2.59
CA SER A 212 -6.53 11.17 -2.30
C SER A 212 -5.55 12.06 -1.52
N THR A 213 -4.68 11.45 -0.70
CA THR A 213 -3.81 12.19 0.24
C THR A 213 -2.36 12.28 -0.22
N VAL A 214 -1.87 11.37 -1.06
CA VAL A 214 -0.46 11.35 -1.45
C VAL A 214 -0.03 12.57 -2.27
N LEU A 215 -0.93 13.12 -3.10
CA LEU A 215 -0.63 14.29 -3.94
C LEU A 215 -0.64 15.61 -3.16
N THR A 216 -1.32 15.66 -2.00
CA THR A 216 -1.36 16.86 -1.14
C THR A 216 -0.15 16.98 -0.22
N LEU A 217 0.54 15.86 0.02
CA LEU A 217 1.76 15.80 0.81
C LEU A 217 3.00 16.22 0.01
N PRO A 218 4.11 16.58 0.66
CA PRO A 218 5.32 17.06 -0.01
C PRO A 218 6.07 15.99 -0.80
N GLU A 219 6.72 16.40 -1.89
CA GLU A 219 7.61 15.51 -2.64
C GLU A 219 8.89 15.23 -1.86
N SER A 220 9.58 14.16 -2.25
CA SER A 220 10.96 13.96 -1.83
C SER A 220 11.84 15.20 -2.13
N PRO A 221 12.49 15.81 -1.12
CA PRO A 221 13.41 16.92 -1.33
C PRO A 221 14.61 16.51 -2.17
N ARG A 222 15.08 15.26 -2.04
CA ARG A 222 16.20 14.74 -2.82
C ARG A 222 15.85 14.69 -4.31
N TRP A 223 14.65 14.22 -4.63
CA TRP A 223 14.18 14.20 -6.01
C TRP A 223 14.02 15.61 -6.59
N LEU A 224 13.46 16.56 -5.83
CA LEU A 224 13.32 17.96 -6.25
C LEU A 224 14.68 18.61 -6.57
N VAL A 225 15.71 18.37 -5.74
CA VAL A 225 17.07 18.85 -5.99
C VAL A 225 17.64 18.23 -7.28
N LYS A 226 17.47 16.91 -7.46
CA LYS A 226 17.94 16.21 -8.67
C LYS A 226 17.30 16.72 -9.96
N LYS A 227 16.05 17.21 -9.89
CA LYS A 227 15.33 17.82 -11.03
C LYS A 227 15.62 19.31 -11.23
N GLY A 228 16.53 19.90 -10.45
CA GLY A 228 16.86 21.32 -10.53
C GLY A 228 15.79 22.24 -9.90
N GLN A 229 14.78 21.70 -9.23
CA GLN A 229 13.72 22.45 -8.56
C GLN A 229 14.14 22.91 -7.16
N ILE A 230 15.28 23.61 -7.09
CA ILE A 230 15.93 23.99 -5.82
C ILE A 230 15.03 24.87 -4.94
N GLN A 231 14.20 25.72 -5.54
CA GLN A 231 13.29 26.60 -4.80
C GLN A 231 12.22 25.82 -4.03
N HIS A 232 11.57 24.85 -4.67
CA HIS A 232 10.59 23.96 -4.03
C HIS A 232 11.24 23.09 -2.95
N ALA A 233 12.45 22.61 -3.20
CA ALA A 233 13.22 21.87 -2.19
C ALA A 233 13.52 22.74 -0.96
N ARG A 234 13.91 24.01 -1.16
CA ARG A 234 14.15 24.96 -0.06
C ARG A 234 12.88 25.27 0.73
N GLU A 235 11.74 25.43 0.06
CA GLU A 235 10.45 25.66 0.72
C GLU A 235 10.03 24.48 1.58
N PHE A 236 10.15 23.25 1.07
CA PHE A 236 9.95 22.04 1.86
C PHE A 236 10.91 21.96 3.05
N LEU A 237 12.22 22.16 2.81
CA LEU A 237 13.22 22.12 3.88
C LEU A 237 12.98 23.21 4.93
N ARG A 238 12.49 24.39 4.56
CA ARG A 238 12.09 25.44 5.51
C ARG A 238 10.88 25.02 6.34
N ALA A 239 9.85 24.45 5.71
CA ALA A 239 8.68 23.91 6.41
C ALA A 239 9.07 22.77 7.38
N LEU A 240 10.09 21.98 7.01
CA LEU A 240 10.65 20.93 7.85
C LEU A 240 11.55 21.48 8.95
N MET A 241 12.41 22.46 8.68
CA MET A 241 13.35 23.08 9.63
C MET A 241 12.69 23.92 10.73
N GLU A 242 11.43 24.34 10.58
CA GLU A 242 10.67 24.86 11.73
C GLU A 242 10.65 23.85 12.90
N TRP A 243 10.76 22.55 12.61
CA TRP A 243 10.97 21.51 13.62
C TRP A 243 12.30 21.63 14.36
N MET A 244 13.40 22.04 13.71
CA MET A 244 14.71 22.19 14.38
C MET A 244 14.67 23.23 15.50
N LYS A 245 13.75 24.21 15.42
CA LYS A 245 13.52 25.19 16.50
C LYS A 245 12.87 24.58 17.74
N THR A 246 12.28 23.39 17.63
CA THR A 246 11.66 22.65 18.74
C THR A 246 12.58 21.61 19.39
N ILE A 247 13.76 21.36 18.80
CA ILE A 247 14.76 20.46 19.36
C ILE A 247 15.64 21.28 20.31
N PRO A 248 15.91 20.84 21.55
CA PRO A 248 16.89 21.48 22.42
C PRO A 248 18.24 21.56 21.70
N PRO A 249 19.04 22.63 21.87
CA PRO A 249 20.34 22.74 21.22
C PRO A 249 21.15 21.48 21.54
N LEU A 250 21.71 20.86 20.49
CA LEU A 250 22.61 19.72 20.63
C LEU A 250 23.72 20.13 21.61
N ARG A 251 23.75 19.52 22.79
CA ARG A 251 24.90 19.65 23.69
C ARG A 251 26.10 19.12 22.92
N SER A 252 27.01 20.02 22.58
CA SER A 252 28.38 19.68 22.19
C SER A 252 28.98 18.87 23.35
N TYR A 253 29.13 17.57 23.15
CA TYR A 253 30.04 16.75 23.93
C TYR A 253 31.41 16.80 23.28
#